data_AF-A0A2N8U2F1-F1
#
_entry.id   AF-A0A2N8U2F1-F1
#
_cell.length_a   1.000
_cell.length_b   1.000
_cell.length_c   1.000
_cell.angle_alpha   90.00
_cell.angle_beta   90.00
_cell.angle_gamma   90.00
#
_symmetry.space_group_name_H-M   'P 1'
#
loop_
_entity.id
_entity.type
_entity.pdbx_description
1 polymer ?
#
loop_
_entity_poly.entity_id
_entity_poly.type
_entity_poly.pdbx_seq_one_letter_code
_entity_poly.pdbx_strand_id
1 'polypeptide(L)'
;MLGIITALFLVTLFIIITLVIWIFTSKKKTQTKTRGKIFEDTIKEKMISIASSKNFHYLDGGLFKYADNNYFELDGILISNKAVYIIEAKRYIGHLHGGFFDDYLLLKDDKKEIRVKNPFNQNYRHIRHFINMCKVNVPIFSLIIFPDSASLDIDKQEPSTIIASKSNVDLLLDEVETYMVDEPDLEVSKINLVIDAINENRAQSTSNNIKFNQIISQNNENQYFNRT
;
A
#
# COMPACT_ATOMS: atom_id res chain seq x y z
N MET A 1 -60.66 27.44 12.83
CA MET A 1 -60.42 26.17 12.09
C MET A 1 -59.30 26.29 11.07
N LEU A 2 -59.37 27.25 10.12
CA LEU A 2 -58.34 27.42 9.08
C LEU A 2 -56.92 27.61 9.63
N GLY A 3 -56.74 28.42 10.68
CA GLY A 3 -55.44 28.66 11.31
C GLY A 3 -54.82 27.44 12.02
N ILE A 4 -55.66 26.52 12.52
CA ILE A 4 -55.19 25.28 13.14
C ILE A 4 -54.70 24.31 12.06
N ILE A 5 -55.41 24.26 10.93
CA ILE A 5 -55.05 23.43 9.77
C ILE A 5 -53.72 23.92 9.15
N THR A 6 -53.55 25.24 9.00
CA THR A 6 -52.28 25.79 8.48
C THR A 6 -51.11 25.54 9.43
N ALA A 7 -51.31 25.66 10.74
CA ALA A 7 -50.27 25.33 11.72
C ALA A 7 -49.87 23.85 11.67
N LEU A 8 -50.84 22.93 11.60
CA LEU A 8 -50.57 21.49 11.44
C LEU A 8 -49.82 21.18 10.15
N PHE A 9 -50.16 21.85 9.05
CA PHE A 9 -49.47 21.69 7.78
C PHE A 9 -48.01 22.16 7.84
N LEU A 10 -47.73 23.29 8.50
CA LEU A 10 -46.37 23.80 8.65
C LEU A 10 -45.51 22.90 9.57
N VAL A 11 -46.09 22.38 10.65
CA VAL A 11 -45.40 21.45 11.56
C VAL A 11 -45.07 20.15 10.85
N THR A 12 -46.02 19.58 10.10
CA THR A 12 -45.77 18.35 9.33
C THR A 12 -44.72 18.54 8.24
N LEU A 13 -44.73 19.69 7.54
CA LEU A 13 -43.70 20.02 6.55
C LEU A 13 -42.31 20.16 7.20
N PHE A 14 -42.22 20.79 8.37
CA PHE A 14 -40.96 20.93 9.11
C PHE A 14 -40.41 19.57 9.57
N ILE A 15 -41.26 18.65 10.04
CA ILE A 15 -40.86 17.29 10.40
C ILE A 15 -40.33 16.53 9.17
N ILE A 16 -40.98 16.66 8.01
CA ILE A 16 -40.50 16.02 6.77
C ILE A 16 -39.14 16.58 6.35
N ILE A 17 -38.95 17.91 6.39
CA ILE A 17 -37.68 18.56 6.03
C ILE A 17 -36.55 18.10 6.97
N THR A 18 -36.79 18.08 8.27
CA THR A 18 -35.79 17.62 9.25
C THR A 18 -35.45 16.14 9.09
N LEU A 19 -36.44 15.28 8.81
CA LEU A 19 -36.22 13.86 8.49
C LEU A 19 -35.37 13.69 7.22
N VAL A 20 -35.66 14.46 6.17
CA VAL A 20 -34.92 14.42 4.90
C VAL A 20 -33.48 14.89 5.12
N ILE A 21 -33.25 16.01 5.82
CA ILE A 21 -31.91 16.50 6.17
C ILE A 21 -31.16 15.46 7.01
N TRP A 22 -31.81 14.83 7.98
CA TRP A 22 -31.22 13.76 8.80
C TRP A 22 -30.81 12.55 7.96
N ILE A 23 -31.65 12.10 7.02
CA ILE A 23 -31.32 11.02 6.08
C ILE A 23 -30.13 11.40 5.17
N PHE A 24 -30.07 12.64 4.68
CA PHE A 24 -28.95 13.11 3.84
C PHE A 24 -27.64 13.27 4.62
N THR A 25 -27.71 13.75 5.87
CA THR A 25 -26.53 13.95 6.73
C THR A 25 -26.03 12.66 7.36
N SER A 26 -26.91 11.70 7.66
CA SER A 26 -26.57 10.37 8.17
C SER A 26 -25.96 9.45 7.11
N LYS A 27 -26.08 9.81 5.82
CA LYS A 27 -25.38 9.18 4.70
C LYS A 27 -23.91 9.58 4.57
N LYS A 28 -23.27 10.09 5.64
CA LYS A 28 -21.81 10.05 5.74
C LYS A 28 -21.39 8.58 5.85
N LYS A 29 -21.25 7.92 4.71
CA LYS A 29 -20.66 6.58 4.57
C LYS A 29 -19.32 6.60 5.26
N THR A 30 -19.23 6.03 6.46
CA THR A 30 -17.99 5.46 6.95
C THR A 30 -17.61 4.38 5.94
N GLN A 31 -16.67 4.69 5.04
CA GLN A 31 -16.08 3.66 4.21
C GLN A 31 -15.34 2.71 5.15
N THR A 32 -15.90 1.53 5.39
CA THR A 32 -15.22 0.49 6.17
C THR A 32 -13.96 0.10 5.42
N LYS A 33 -12.79 0.36 6.03
CA LYS A 33 -11.51 -0.04 5.46
C LYS A 33 -11.52 -1.55 5.23
N THR A 34 -11.01 -1.98 4.08
CA THR A 34 -10.81 -3.41 3.81
C THR A 34 -9.77 -3.96 4.78
N ARG A 35 -9.76 -5.28 4.99
CA ARG A 35 -8.74 -5.91 5.85
C ARG A 35 -7.33 -5.75 5.29
N GLY A 36 -7.20 -5.72 3.97
CA GLY A 36 -5.94 -5.38 3.29
C GLY A 36 -5.46 -3.98 3.70
N LYS A 37 -6.35 -2.99 3.62
CA LYS A 37 -6.00 -1.62 4.00
C LYS A 37 -5.62 -1.47 5.49
N ILE A 38 -6.32 -2.19 6.37
CA ILE A 38 -5.96 -2.22 7.80
C ILE A 38 -4.54 -2.79 8.00
N PHE A 39 -4.18 -3.82 7.23
CA PHE A 39 -2.84 -4.40 7.30
C PHE A 39 -1.79 -3.44 6.75
N GLU A 40 -2.02 -2.80 5.60
CA GLU A 40 -1.14 -1.74 5.07
C GLU A 40 -0.93 -0.61 6.10
N ASP A 41 -2.00 -0.12 6.73
CA ASP A 41 -1.91 0.91 7.77
C ASP A 41 -1.09 0.41 8.98
N THR A 42 -1.24 -0.86 9.36
CA THR A 42 -0.46 -1.47 10.44
C THR A 42 1.03 -1.53 10.09
N ILE A 43 1.37 -1.90 8.85
CA ILE A 43 2.76 -1.94 8.38
C ILE A 43 3.34 -0.53 8.31
N LYS A 44 2.57 0.46 7.84
CA LYS A 44 2.97 1.87 7.86
C LYS A 44 3.38 2.33 9.26
N GLU A 45 2.54 2.12 10.28
CA GLU A 45 2.88 2.52 11.65
C GLU A 45 4.14 1.81 12.18
N LYS A 46 4.30 0.53 11.83
CA LYS A 46 5.52 -0.23 12.16
C LYS A 46 6.76 0.37 11.50
N MET A 47 6.68 0.75 10.22
CA MET A 47 7.81 1.37 9.49
C MET A 47 8.15 2.76 10.02
N ILE A 48 7.16 3.57 10.41
CA ILE A 48 7.40 4.87 11.07
C ILE A 48 8.17 4.67 12.38
N SER A 49 7.77 3.67 13.18
CA SER A 49 8.47 3.33 14.42
C SER A 49 9.91 2.89 14.16
N ILE A 50 10.14 2.04 13.16
CA ILE A 50 11.49 1.58 12.79
C ILE A 50 12.33 2.77 12.35
N ALA A 51 11.80 3.60 11.44
CA ALA A 51 12.51 4.75 10.92
C ALA A 51 12.96 5.71 12.03
N SER A 52 12.06 5.98 12.98
CA SER A 52 12.38 6.80 14.15
C SER A 52 13.47 6.17 15.02
N SER A 53 13.43 4.84 15.23
CA SER A 53 14.39 4.14 16.09
C SER A 53 15.78 3.95 15.48
N LYS A 54 15.86 3.82 14.16
CA LYS A 54 17.10 3.52 13.41
C LYS A 54 17.66 4.73 12.66
N ASN A 55 17.06 5.91 12.83
CA ASN A 55 17.38 7.12 12.06
C ASN A 55 17.29 6.91 10.53
N PHE A 56 16.27 6.17 10.10
CA PHE A 56 15.92 6.05 8.68
C PHE A 56 14.85 7.08 8.32
N HIS A 57 14.58 7.24 7.03
CA HIS A 57 13.44 8.01 6.55
C HIS A 57 12.33 7.08 6.08
N TYR A 58 11.14 7.25 6.63
CA TYR A 58 9.93 6.63 6.08
C TYR A 58 9.15 7.68 5.27
N LEU A 59 8.78 7.32 4.04
CA LEU A 59 7.94 8.13 3.17
C LEU A 59 6.66 7.36 2.89
N ASP A 60 5.53 8.04 3.08
CA ASP A 60 4.22 7.47 2.83
C ASP A 60 4.09 6.95 1.39
N GLY A 61 3.47 5.79 1.23
CA GLY A 61 3.02 5.30 -0.06
C GLY A 61 1.97 6.20 -0.72
N GLY A 62 1.52 5.81 -1.91
CA GLY A 62 0.47 6.50 -2.63
C GLY A 62 0.60 6.37 -4.15
N LEU A 63 -0.27 7.09 -4.86
CA LEU A 63 -0.25 7.13 -6.31
C LEU A 63 0.84 8.08 -6.81
N PHE A 64 1.68 7.58 -7.71
CA PHE A 64 2.73 8.34 -8.39
C PHE A 64 2.45 8.39 -9.88
N LYS A 65 2.90 9.47 -10.51
CA LYS A 65 2.85 9.66 -11.95
C LYS A 65 4.19 10.20 -12.45
N TYR A 66 4.75 9.55 -13.46
CA TYR A 66 5.92 10.07 -14.19
C TYR A 66 5.71 9.89 -15.69
N ALA A 67 6.23 10.83 -16.49
CA ALA A 67 5.85 10.97 -17.89
C ALA A 67 4.31 11.06 -18.09
N ASP A 68 3.84 11.08 -19.35
CA ASP A 68 2.44 11.41 -19.61
C ASP A 68 1.44 10.35 -19.12
N ASN A 69 1.81 9.07 -19.14
CA ASN A 69 0.90 7.95 -18.93
C ASN A 69 1.41 6.83 -18.01
N ASN A 70 2.54 6.99 -17.31
CA ASN A 70 2.96 5.98 -16.33
C ASN A 70 2.46 6.35 -14.94
N TYR A 71 1.57 5.50 -14.42
CA TYR A 71 1.04 5.58 -13.07
C TYR A 71 1.35 4.30 -12.33
N PHE A 72 1.70 4.43 -11.05
CA PHE A 72 1.92 3.28 -10.18
C PHE A 72 1.64 3.68 -8.73
N GLU A 73 1.27 2.71 -7.92
CA GLU A 73 1.07 2.89 -6.48
C GLU A 73 2.16 2.16 -5.72
N LEU A 74 2.62 2.73 -4.62
CA LEU A 74 3.51 2.08 -3.66
C LEU A 74 2.81 2.05 -2.30
N ASP A 75 3.00 0.98 -1.52
CA ASP A 75 2.45 0.92 -0.16
C ASP A 75 3.28 1.76 0.82
N GLY A 76 4.60 1.85 0.59
CA GLY A 76 5.51 2.66 1.39
C GLY A 76 6.95 2.62 0.88
N ILE A 77 7.77 3.54 1.38
CA ILE A 77 9.20 3.62 1.05
C ILE A 77 9.97 3.85 2.35
N LEU A 78 11.01 3.07 2.59
CA LEU A 78 11.94 3.26 3.69
C LEU A 78 13.34 3.53 3.13
N ILE A 79 14.09 4.47 3.70
CA ILE A 79 15.42 4.86 3.23
C ILE A 79 16.36 4.82 4.42
N SER A 80 17.31 3.87 4.43
CA SER A 80 18.43 3.88 5.37
C SER A 80 19.58 4.71 4.83
N ASN A 81 20.67 4.80 5.60
CA ASN A 81 21.94 5.33 5.09
C ASN A 81 22.58 4.41 4.03
N LYS A 82 22.16 3.15 3.89
CA LYS A 82 22.73 2.21 2.92
C LYS A 82 21.89 2.02 1.67
N ALA A 83 20.56 1.99 1.80
CA ALA A 83 19.68 1.58 0.72
C ALA A 83 18.27 2.18 0.79
N VAL A 84 17.54 2.06 -0.33
CA VAL A 84 16.11 2.33 -0.42
C VAL A 84 15.34 1.02 -0.46
N TYR A 85 14.29 0.90 0.35
CA TYR A 85 13.40 -0.26 0.41
C TYR A 85 12.04 0.12 -0.13
N ILE A 86 11.60 -0.56 -1.20
CA ILE A 86 10.24 -0.41 -1.75
C ILE A 86 9.33 -1.45 -1.12
N ILE A 87 8.32 -0.97 -0.40
CA ILE A 87 7.49 -1.78 0.50
C ILE A 87 6.23 -2.24 -0.23
N GLU A 88 5.94 -3.54 -0.10
CA GLU A 88 4.69 -4.17 -0.50
C GLU A 88 4.10 -4.91 0.71
N ALA A 89 2.94 -4.50 1.19
CA ALA A 89 2.27 -5.12 2.33
C ALA A 89 1.09 -5.97 1.86
N LYS A 90 1.24 -7.29 1.81
CA LYS A 90 0.16 -8.20 1.40
C LYS A 90 -0.40 -9.00 2.55
N ARG A 91 -1.69 -8.80 2.81
CA ARG A 91 -2.45 -9.60 3.78
C ARG A 91 -2.89 -10.95 3.19
N TYR A 92 -1.95 -11.87 3.02
CA TYR A 92 -2.25 -13.29 2.75
C TYR A 92 -2.18 -14.09 4.05
N ILE A 93 -3.16 -14.96 4.27
CA ILE A 93 -3.28 -15.79 5.49
C ILE A 93 -3.38 -17.24 5.03
N GLY A 94 -2.50 -18.09 5.55
CA GLY A 94 -2.37 -19.48 5.13
C GLY A 94 -1.02 -19.76 4.48
N HIS A 95 -0.98 -20.79 3.64
CA HIS A 95 0.21 -21.29 2.97
C HIS A 95 0.26 -20.81 1.52
N LEU A 96 1.22 -19.94 1.22
CA LEU A 96 1.46 -19.37 -0.10
C LEU A 96 2.55 -20.16 -0.80
N HIS A 97 2.26 -20.72 -1.98
CA HIS A 97 3.22 -21.51 -2.74
C HIS A 97 3.15 -21.25 -4.25
N GLY A 98 4.26 -21.45 -4.94
CA GLY A 98 4.39 -21.24 -6.39
C GLY A 98 5.75 -20.67 -6.81
N GLY A 99 5.86 -20.28 -8.07
CA GLY A 99 7.09 -19.72 -8.62
C GLY A 99 7.25 -18.23 -8.33
N PHE A 100 8.46 -17.79 -7.97
CA PHE A 100 8.76 -16.37 -7.71
C PHE A 100 8.42 -15.47 -8.90
N PHE A 101 8.63 -15.97 -10.11
CA PHE A 101 8.39 -15.25 -11.36
C PHE A 101 7.00 -15.48 -11.97
N ASP A 102 6.17 -16.32 -11.35
CA ASP A 102 4.82 -16.58 -11.86
C ASP A 102 3.96 -15.31 -11.73
N ASP A 103 2.98 -15.15 -12.62
CA ASP A 103 2.02 -14.03 -12.50
C ASP A 103 1.14 -14.14 -11.25
N TYR A 104 0.96 -15.38 -10.76
CA TYR A 104 0.09 -15.69 -9.64
C TYR A 104 0.65 -16.84 -8.81
N LEU A 105 0.34 -16.82 -7.52
CA LEU A 105 0.67 -17.87 -6.57
C LEU A 105 -0.60 -18.58 -6.11
N LEU A 106 -0.43 -19.74 -5.49
CA LEU A 106 -1.51 -20.48 -4.84
C LEU A 106 -1.48 -20.19 -3.34
N LEU A 107 -2.61 -19.73 -2.81
CA LEU A 107 -2.81 -19.51 -1.37
C LEU A 107 -3.79 -20.55 -0.86
N LYS A 108 -3.30 -21.42 0.02
CA LYS A 108 -4.06 -22.49 0.65
C LYS A 108 -4.33 -22.16 2.11
N ASP A 109 -5.59 -22.20 2.51
CA ASP A 109 -6.00 -22.23 3.90
C ASP A 109 -6.66 -23.60 4.22
N ASP A 110 -7.13 -23.79 5.46
CA ASP A 110 -7.75 -25.04 5.89
C ASP A 110 -9.02 -25.40 5.09
N LYS A 111 -9.61 -24.45 4.37
CA LYS A 111 -10.89 -24.61 3.68
C LYS A 111 -10.72 -24.79 2.19
N LYS A 112 -9.75 -24.11 1.56
CA LYS A 112 -9.60 -24.07 0.11
C LYS A 112 -8.21 -23.61 -0.31
N GLU A 113 -7.95 -23.81 -1.60
CA GLU A 113 -6.83 -23.21 -2.31
C GLU A 113 -7.35 -22.24 -3.36
N ILE A 114 -6.74 -21.07 -3.45
CA ILE A 114 -7.11 -20.03 -4.41
C ILE A 114 -5.88 -19.46 -5.10
N ARG A 115 -6.06 -18.97 -6.32
CA ARG A 115 -5.03 -18.24 -7.05
C ARG A 115 -5.05 -16.77 -6.61
N VAL A 116 -3.88 -16.24 -6.20
CA VAL A 116 -3.68 -14.83 -5.80
C VAL A 116 -2.61 -14.19 -6.66
N LYS A 117 -2.66 -12.86 -6.84
CA LYS A 117 -1.61 -12.13 -7.57
C LYS A 117 -0.26 -12.32 -6.87
N ASN A 118 0.79 -12.44 -7.66
CA ASN A 118 2.13 -12.59 -7.10
C ASN A 118 2.69 -11.23 -6.59
N PRO A 119 2.94 -11.07 -5.27
CA PRO A 119 3.49 -9.84 -4.71
C PRO A 119 4.94 -9.58 -5.11
N PHE A 120 5.71 -10.62 -5.44
CA PHE A 120 7.09 -10.51 -5.91
C PHE A 120 7.14 -9.79 -7.27
N ASN A 121 6.34 -10.28 -8.22
CA ASN A 121 6.23 -9.66 -9.54
C ASN A 121 5.57 -8.26 -9.45
N GLN A 122 4.59 -8.08 -8.56
CA GLN A 122 4.00 -6.76 -8.30
C GLN A 122 5.06 -5.76 -7.83
N ASN A 123 5.80 -6.07 -6.76
CA ASN A 123 6.79 -5.17 -6.22
C ASN A 123 7.99 -4.96 -7.17
N TYR A 124 8.36 -5.98 -7.95
CA TYR A 124 9.35 -5.82 -9.03
C TYR A 124 8.91 -4.75 -10.03
N ARG A 125 7.66 -4.77 -10.52
CA ARG A 125 7.16 -3.72 -11.42
C ARG A 125 7.15 -2.34 -10.76
N HIS A 126 6.76 -2.27 -9.49
CA HIS A 126 6.81 -1.05 -8.70
C HIS A 126 8.22 -0.46 -8.61
N ILE A 127 9.23 -1.29 -8.34
CA ILE A 127 10.65 -0.90 -8.33
C ILE A 127 11.09 -0.41 -9.71
N ARG A 128 10.69 -1.07 -10.80
CA ARG A 128 11.01 -0.60 -12.16
C ARG A 128 10.43 0.78 -12.44
N HIS A 129 9.19 1.03 -12.03
CA HIS A 129 8.58 2.36 -12.13
C HIS A 129 9.31 3.39 -11.26
N PHE A 130 9.63 3.03 -10.02
CA PHE A 130 10.39 3.87 -9.09
C PHE A 130 11.75 4.27 -9.65
N ILE A 131 12.54 3.32 -10.19
CA ILE A 131 13.85 3.60 -10.81
C ILE A 131 13.71 4.57 -11.99
N ASN A 132 12.72 4.36 -12.85
CA ASN A 132 12.47 5.21 -14.01
C ASN A 132 12.01 6.62 -13.63
N MET A 133 11.28 6.73 -12.51
CA MET A 133 10.81 8.00 -11.95
C MET A 133 11.97 8.76 -11.28
N CYS A 134 12.67 8.12 -10.34
CA CYS A 134 13.70 8.75 -9.52
C CYS A 134 15.00 9.04 -10.29
N LYS A 135 15.45 8.10 -11.14
CA LYS A 135 16.72 8.21 -11.90
C LYS A 135 17.96 8.50 -11.04
N VAL A 136 17.94 8.10 -9.77
CA VAL A 136 19.09 8.18 -8.85
C VAL A 136 19.69 6.79 -8.69
N ASN A 137 21.01 6.68 -8.83
CA ASN A 137 21.72 5.42 -8.65
C ASN A 137 22.00 5.17 -7.15
N VAL A 138 21.12 4.37 -6.53
CA VAL A 138 21.19 3.89 -5.14
C VAL A 138 20.83 2.41 -5.08
N PRO A 139 21.35 1.64 -4.10
CA PRO A 139 20.88 0.28 -3.85
C PRO A 139 19.39 0.28 -3.51
N ILE A 140 18.63 -0.61 -4.15
CA ILE A 140 17.19 -0.75 -3.93
C ILE A 140 16.88 -2.21 -3.58
N PHE A 141 16.20 -2.40 -2.46
CA PHE A 141 15.67 -3.70 -2.05
C PHE A 141 14.15 -3.72 -2.19
N SER A 142 13.63 -4.87 -2.62
CA SER A 142 12.22 -5.20 -2.53
C SER A 142 11.93 -5.68 -1.12
N LEU A 143 11.06 -4.99 -0.37
CA LEU A 143 10.64 -5.42 0.96
C LEU A 143 9.17 -5.84 0.91
N ILE A 144 8.90 -7.13 1.05
CA ILE A 144 7.55 -7.67 1.00
C ILE A 144 7.19 -8.19 2.38
N ILE A 145 6.10 -7.66 2.95
CA ILE A 145 5.71 -7.93 4.33
C ILE A 145 4.36 -8.64 4.37
N PHE A 146 4.33 -9.79 5.04
CA PHE A 146 3.13 -10.59 5.25
C PHE A 146 2.70 -10.59 6.73
N PRO A 147 1.45 -10.97 7.04
CA PRO A 147 1.05 -11.32 8.40
C PRO A 147 1.90 -12.49 8.93
N ASP A 148 2.09 -12.56 10.25
CA ASP A 148 2.84 -13.64 10.90
C ASP A 148 2.18 -15.03 10.71
N SER A 149 0.91 -15.06 10.28
CA SER A 149 0.16 -16.28 9.94
C SER A 149 0.34 -16.75 8.50
N ALA A 150 1.17 -16.08 7.70
CA ALA A 150 1.55 -16.54 6.37
C ALA A 150 2.73 -17.50 6.47
N SER A 151 2.65 -18.63 5.77
CA SER A 151 3.80 -19.50 5.49
C SER A 151 4.06 -19.53 4.00
N LEU A 152 5.33 -19.60 3.60
CA LEU A 152 5.74 -19.47 2.21
C LEU A 152 6.56 -20.68 1.77
N ASP A 153 6.25 -21.19 0.58
CA ASP A 153 7.02 -22.20 -0.15
C ASP A 153 7.21 -21.72 -1.61
N ILE A 154 8.27 -20.95 -1.82
CA ILE A 154 8.58 -20.30 -3.10
C ILE A 154 9.84 -20.94 -3.69
N ASP A 155 9.77 -21.32 -4.96
CA ASP A 155 10.78 -22.12 -5.64
C ASP A 155 12.20 -21.52 -5.65
N LYS A 156 12.30 -20.19 -5.74
CA LYS A 156 13.54 -19.41 -5.78
C LYS A 156 13.32 -18.03 -5.16
N GLN A 157 14.36 -17.43 -4.61
CA GLN A 157 14.32 -16.06 -4.10
C GLN A 157 15.43 -15.24 -4.75
N GLU A 158 15.10 -14.02 -5.20
CA GLU A 158 16.10 -13.06 -5.65
C GLU A 158 16.84 -12.44 -4.45
N PRO A 159 18.18 -12.31 -4.50
CA PRO A 159 18.96 -11.77 -3.39
C PRO A 159 18.53 -10.36 -2.93
N SER A 160 18.00 -9.54 -3.85
CA SER A 160 17.53 -8.19 -3.55
C SER A 160 16.09 -8.13 -3.01
N THR A 161 15.46 -9.28 -2.74
CA THR A 161 14.10 -9.34 -2.19
C THR A 161 14.14 -9.87 -0.76
N ILE A 162 13.66 -9.04 0.16
CA ILE A 162 13.51 -9.35 1.58
C ILE A 162 12.05 -9.76 1.80
N ILE A 163 11.85 -10.98 2.28
CA ILE A 163 10.53 -11.51 2.60
C ILE A 163 10.39 -11.54 4.12
N ALA A 164 9.53 -10.68 4.63
CA ALA A 164 9.36 -10.46 6.06
C ALA A 164 7.93 -10.76 6.53
N SER A 165 7.80 -11.03 7.82
CA SER A 165 6.56 -10.93 8.57
C SER A 165 6.55 -9.65 9.39
N LYS A 166 5.38 -9.26 9.90
CA LYS A 166 5.25 -8.11 10.80
C LYS A 166 6.17 -8.21 12.02
N SER A 167 6.37 -9.41 12.57
CA SER A 167 7.17 -9.62 13.77
C SER A 167 8.69 -9.68 13.55
N ASN A 168 9.16 -10.02 12.35
CA ASN A 168 10.59 -10.21 12.10
C ASN A 168 11.23 -9.13 11.21
N VAL A 169 10.44 -8.19 10.67
CA VAL A 169 10.94 -7.17 9.74
C VAL A 169 12.09 -6.34 10.31
N ASP A 170 12.08 -6.00 11.60
CA ASP A 170 13.18 -5.25 12.22
C ASP A 170 14.49 -6.04 12.19
N LEU A 171 14.42 -7.34 12.48
CA LEU A 171 15.59 -8.25 12.48
C LEU A 171 16.16 -8.41 11.07
N LEU A 172 15.30 -8.59 10.07
CA LEU A 172 15.74 -8.74 8.68
C LEU A 172 16.36 -7.44 8.13
N LEU A 173 15.85 -6.27 8.55
CA LEU A 173 16.50 -5.00 8.21
C LEU A 173 17.88 -4.89 8.88
N ASP A 174 18.04 -5.36 10.12
CA ASP A 174 19.35 -5.40 10.78
C ASP A 174 20.33 -6.37 10.11
N GLU A 175 19.86 -7.50 9.61
CA GLU A 175 20.66 -8.44 8.82
C GLU A 175 21.15 -7.78 7.52
N VAL A 176 20.30 -7.01 6.84
CA VAL A 176 20.68 -6.28 5.62
C VAL A 176 21.70 -5.19 5.92
N GLU A 177 21.51 -4.39 6.98
CA GLU A 177 22.49 -3.38 7.39
C GLU A 177 23.83 -4.01 7.77
N THR A 178 23.81 -5.18 8.42
CA THR A 178 25.02 -5.97 8.73
C THR A 178 25.69 -6.47 7.45
N TYR A 179 24.92 -6.96 6.48
CA TYR A 179 25.44 -7.40 5.18
C TYR A 179 26.06 -6.23 4.39
N MET A 180 25.51 -5.03 4.52
CA MET A 180 25.98 -3.82 3.86
C MET A 180 27.01 -3.02 4.66
N VAL A 181 27.59 -3.59 5.73
CA VAL A 181 28.50 -2.86 6.63
C VAL A 181 29.72 -2.30 5.90
N ASP A 182 30.26 -3.06 4.94
CA ASP A 182 31.44 -2.70 4.14
C ASP A 182 31.11 -1.81 2.94
N GLU A 183 29.83 -1.66 2.59
CA GLU A 183 29.39 -0.76 1.52
C GLU A 183 29.41 0.69 2.03
N PRO A 184 29.79 1.68 1.21
CA PRO A 184 29.76 3.08 1.63
C PRO A 184 28.32 3.54 1.90
N ASP A 185 28.17 4.43 2.88
CA ASP A 185 26.91 5.13 3.11
C ASP A 185 26.53 5.95 1.87
N LEU A 186 25.23 6.05 1.62
CA LEU A 186 24.64 6.92 0.63
C LEU A 186 24.97 8.37 0.95
N GLU A 187 25.45 9.08 -0.07
CA GLU A 187 25.59 10.53 0.03
C GLU A 187 24.24 11.18 0.35
N VAL A 188 24.25 12.14 1.29
CA VAL A 188 23.07 12.93 1.65
C VAL A 188 22.42 13.59 0.42
N SER A 189 23.23 13.99 -0.56
CA SER A 189 22.76 14.51 -1.85
C SER A 189 21.85 13.52 -2.58
N LYS A 190 22.20 12.23 -2.62
CA LYS A 190 21.40 11.18 -3.27
C LYS A 190 20.11 10.90 -2.50
N ILE A 191 20.16 10.88 -1.18
CA ILE A 191 18.98 10.72 -0.32
C ILE A 191 17.97 11.84 -0.61
N ASN A 192 18.44 13.09 -0.63
CA ASN A 192 17.59 14.25 -0.94
C ASN A 192 17.01 14.16 -2.36
N LEU A 193 17.80 13.79 -3.37
CA LEU A 193 17.31 13.61 -4.73
C LEU A 193 16.20 12.54 -4.82
N VAL A 194 16.30 11.46 -4.04
CA VAL A 194 15.26 10.43 -3.96
C VAL A 194 13.98 11.02 -3.35
N ILE A 195 14.10 11.73 -2.21
CA ILE A 195 12.97 12.36 -1.52
C ILE A 195 12.27 13.39 -2.43
N ASP A 196 13.04 14.24 -3.11
CA ASP A 196 12.52 15.27 -4.01
C ASP A 196 11.77 14.64 -5.17
N ALA A 197 12.35 13.61 -5.82
CA ALA A 197 11.68 12.90 -6.91
C ALA A 197 10.36 12.27 -6.47
N ILE A 198 10.28 11.71 -5.26
CA ILE A 198 9.05 11.15 -4.69
C ILE A 198 7.99 12.24 -4.50
N ASN A 199 8.38 13.40 -3.95
CA ASN A 199 7.46 14.49 -3.67
C ASN A 199 6.92 15.15 -4.94
N GLU A 200 7.78 15.36 -5.94
CA GLU A 200 7.41 15.98 -7.23
C GLU A 200 6.47 15.12 -8.06
N ASN A 201 6.63 13.79 -8.02
CA ASN A 201 5.86 12.86 -8.84
C ASN A 201 4.61 12.29 -8.14
N ARG A 202 4.33 12.71 -6.90
CA ARG A 202 3.13 12.28 -6.17
C ARG A 202 1.88 12.85 -6.85
N ALA A 203 0.92 12.00 -7.19
CA ALA A 203 -0.31 12.42 -7.84
C ALA A 203 -1.25 13.12 -6.83
N GLN A 204 -1.50 14.41 -7.03
CA GLN A 204 -2.28 15.24 -6.09
C GLN A 204 -3.80 15.35 -6.36
N SER A 205 -4.38 14.64 -7.35
CA SER A 205 -5.74 14.91 -7.83
C SER A 205 -6.69 13.70 -7.87
N THR A 206 -7.95 13.92 -7.49
CA THR A 206 -9.11 13.01 -7.69
C THR A 206 -9.24 12.52 -9.14
N SER A 207 -8.85 13.34 -10.13
CA SER A 207 -8.85 12.96 -11.55
C SER A 207 -7.81 11.88 -11.86
N ASN A 208 -6.64 11.92 -11.20
CA ASN A 208 -5.61 10.90 -11.35
C ASN A 208 -6.06 9.57 -10.73
N ASN A 209 -6.79 9.60 -9.61
CA ASN A 209 -7.40 8.40 -9.04
C ASN A 209 -8.46 7.78 -9.98
N ILE A 210 -9.26 8.60 -10.67
CA ILE A 210 -10.24 8.09 -11.66
C ILE A 210 -9.52 7.45 -12.85
N LYS A 211 -8.49 8.11 -13.42
CA LYS A 211 -7.69 7.55 -14.52
C LYS A 211 -6.95 6.29 -14.11
N PHE A 212 -6.37 6.26 -12.92
CA PHE A 212 -5.72 5.08 -12.36
C PHE A 212 -6.72 3.93 -12.19
N ASN A 213 -7.87 4.18 -11.56
CA ASN A 213 -8.92 3.17 -11.40
C ASN A 213 -9.44 2.65 -12.75
N GLN A 214 -9.46 3.48 -13.80
CA GLN A 214 -9.77 3.02 -15.17
C GLN A 214 -8.71 2.06 -15.71
N ILE A 215 -7.41 2.36 -15.52
CA ILE A 215 -6.30 1.46 -15.92
C ILE A 215 -6.35 0.15 -15.12
N ILE A 216 -6.56 0.23 -13.80
CA ILE A 216 -6.61 -0.93 -12.91
C ILE A 216 -7.84 -1.81 -13.15
N SER A 217 -9.01 -1.22 -13.42
CA SER A 217 -10.23 -1.98 -13.73
C SER A 217 -10.15 -2.71 -15.06
N GLN A 218 -9.42 -2.18 -16.04
CA GLN A 218 -9.07 -2.91 -17.26
C GLN A 218 -8.14 -4.11 -16.99
N ASN A 219 -7.41 -4.09 -15.86
CA ASN A 219 -6.45 -5.12 -15.44
C ASN A 219 -6.96 -6.06 -14.31
N ASN A 220 -8.27 -6.10 -14.05
CA ASN A 220 -8.96 -7.02 -13.12
C ASN A 220 -8.40 -7.08 -11.67
N GLU A 221 -8.40 -5.98 -10.90
CA GLU A 221 -7.82 -5.96 -9.54
C GLU A 221 -8.74 -6.08 -8.33
N ASN A 222 -10.06 -6.05 -8.48
CA ASN A 222 -10.93 -5.80 -7.30
C ASN A 222 -11.63 -7.01 -6.66
N GLN A 223 -11.23 -8.26 -6.91
CA GLN A 223 -12.00 -9.41 -6.40
C GLN A 223 -11.54 -10.05 -5.07
N TYR A 224 -10.40 -9.67 -4.47
CA TYR A 224 -9.82 -10.49 -3.40
C TYR A 224 -9.78 -9.86 -1.99
N PHE A 225 -10.06 -8.57 -1.84
CA PHE A 225 -9.91 -7.84 -0.57
C PHE A 225 -11.04 -8.02 0.46
N ASN A 226 -12.13 -8.73 0.10
CA ASN A 226 -13.36 -8.79 0.89
C ASN A 226 -13.70 -10.17 1.49
N ARG A 227 -12.76 -11.13 1.57
CA ARG A 227 -13.12 -12.50 1.96
C ARG A 227 -12.57 -12.91 3.33
N THR A 228 -13.53 -12.89 4.28
CA THR A 228 -13.62 -13.48 5.63
C THR A 228 -12.62 -13.10 6.69
#